data_AF-A0A932AZY4-F1
#
_entry.id   AF-A0A932AZY4-F1
#
_cell.length_a   1.000
_cell.length_b   1.000
_cell.length_c   1.000
_cell.angle_alpha   90.00
_cell.angle_beta   90.00
_cell.angle_gamma   90.00
#
_symmetry.space_group_name_H-M   'P 1'
#
loop_
_entity.id
_entity.type
_entity.pdbx_description
1 polymer ?
#
loop_
_entity_poly.entity_id
_entity_poly.type
_entity_poly.pdbx_seq_one_letter_code
_entity_poly.pdbx_strand_id
1 'polypeptide(L)'
;MAFHADHLTLTQSAGADRRAALFRENLADMAERWTLGLAWSLMPSRIGGLPALWRLCFDELLAPDYALPDPERALENPPGLAGIVHDLTLPTLLAAYRRGLYPWAHIAPLKWWSPPQRSVLFFKNVHISNNLARLMRQDRYTVTFDRDFEAVIAGCAGRRQGRWHLTWITPRIMRVYAEAFDAGHAHSFEVWNEAGKLVGGGYGLASGASFTSESQFALESNASRIGMTVLNWHLDHWGFRYNDGKLIGPLWQNMGFREIPRRDFLARLAEAVRLPAKTGRWQVEADLDTVSHWQPQTGCGD
;
A
#
# COMPACT_ATOMS: atom_id res chain seq x y z
N MET A 1 5.07 -8.91 -39.34
CA MET A 1 4.14 -8.20 -38.45
C MET A 1 3.20 -9.12 -37.65
N ALA A 2 3.20 -10.46 -37.84
CA ALA A 2 2.37 -11.38 -37.03
C ALA A 2 3.02 -11.82 -35.69
N PHE A 3 4.36 -11.95 -35.64
CA PHE A 3 5.08 -12.41 -34.44
C PHE A 3 4.94 -11.52 -33.19
N HIS A 4 4.62 -10.24 -33.35
CA HIS A 4 4.53 -9.31 -32.22
C HIS A 4 3.14 -9.31 -31.57
N ALA A 5 2.09 -9.65 -32.33
CA ALA A 5 0.72 -9.73 -31.83
C ALA A 5 0.51 -11.01 -31.01
N ASP A 6 0.99 -12.16 -31.50
CA ASP A 6 0.84 -13.45 -30.83
C ASP A 6 1.55 -13.49 -29.47
N HIS A 7 2.73 -12.87 -29.36
CA HIS A 7 3.47 -12.82 -28.09
C HIS A 7 2.80 -11.93 -27.04
N LEU A 8 2.18 -10.81 -27.45
CA LEU A 8 1.40 -9.94 -26.57
C LEU A 8 0.14 -10.65 -26.08
N THR A 9 -0.55 -11.37 -26.95
CA THR A 9 -1.77 -12.12 -26.59
C THR A 9 -1.47 -13.29 -25.64
N LEU A 10 -0.36 -14.02 -25.85
CA LEU A 10 0.05 -15.12 -24.98
C LEU A 10 0.54 -14.64 -23.60
N THR A 11 1.27 -13.52 -23.52
CA THR A 11 1.68 -12.94 -22.23
C THR A 11 0.48 -12.33 -21.48
N GLN A 12 -0.47 -11.71 -22.19
CA GLN A 12 -1.72 -11.24 -21.59
C GLN A 12 -2.61 -12.40 -21.10
N SER A 13 -2.72 -13.51 -21.85
CA SER A 13 -3.52 -14.66 -21.41
C SER A 13 -2.88 -15.36 -20.21
N ALA A 14 -1.56 -15.56 -20.22
CA ALA A 14 -0.84 -16.15 -19.09
C ALA A 14 -0.93 -15.30 -17.81
N GLY A 15 -0.87 -13.97 -17.93
CA GLY A 15 -1.08 -13.05 -16.81
C GLY A 15 -2.52 -13.08 -16.29
N ALA A 16 -3.51 -13.09 -17.19
CA ALA A 16 -4.92 -13.19 -16.84
C ALA A 16 -5.26 -14.51 -16.14
N ASP A 17 -4.74 -15.63 -16.62
CA ASP A 17 -4.93 -16.96 -16.02
C ASP A 17 -4.29 -17.04 -14.63
N ARG A 18 -3.10 -16.45 -14.46
CA ARG A 18 -2.42 -16.39 -13.17
C ARG A 18 -3.15 -15.53 -12.15
N ARG A 19 -3.63 -14.35 -12.55
CA ARG A 19 -4.49 -13.51 -11.69
C ARG A 19 -5.78 -14.21 -11.35
N ALA A 20 -6.40 -14.88 -12.33
CA ALA A 20 -7.57 -15.66 -12.10
C ALA A 20 -7.28 -16.75 -11.05
N ALA A 21 -6.13 -17.40 -11.03
CA ALA A 21 -5.77 -18.40 -10.02
C ALA A 21 -5.48 -17.78 -8.64
N LEU A 22 -4.69 -16.71 -8.58
CA LEU A 22 -4.23 -16.10 -7.32
C LEU A 22 -5.29 -15.23 -6.63
N PHE A 23 -6.13 -14.54 -7.40
CA PHE A 23 -7.14 -13.60 -6.87
C PHE A 23 -8.48 -14.30 -6.65
N ARG A 24 -8.44 -15.49 -6.04
CA ARG A 24 -9.62 -16.25 -5.65
C ARG A 24 -9.75 -16.25 -4.14
N GLU A 25 -10.99 -16.20 -3.70
CA GLU A 25 -11.38 -16.47 -2.33
C GLU A 25 -12.37 -17.63 -2.42
N ASN A 26 -12.07 -18.75 -1.74
CA ASN A 26 -13.02 -19.85 -1.65
C ASN A 26 -14.10 -19.54 -0.60
N LEU A 27 -15.18 -20.33 -0.60
CA LEU A 27 -16.31 -20.10 0.30
C LEU A 27 -15.93 -20.20 1.79
N ALA A 28 -14.96 -21.06 2.14
CA ALA A 28 -14.52 -21.24 3.52
C ALA A 28 -13.73 -20.02 4.01
N ASP A 29 -12.77 -19.53 3.23
CA ASP A 29 -12.00 -18.31 3.54
C ASP A 29 -12.91 -17.08 3.57
N MET A 30 -13.89 -17.01 2.65
CA MET A 30 -14.91 -15.95 2.67
C MET A 30 -15.73 -16.01 3.97
N ALA A 31 -16.25 -17.18 4.34
CA ALA A 31 -17.02 -17.34 5.58
C ALA A 31 -16.19 -16.99 6.83
N GLU A 32 -14.92 -17.43 6.90
CA GLU A 32 -13.99 -17.09 7.97
C GLU A 32 -13.77 -15.58 8.04
N ARG A 33 -13.47 -14.91 6.91
CA ARG A 33 -13.27 -13.46 6.86
C ARG A 33 -14.51 -12.69 7.29
N TRP A 34 -15.70 -13.09 6.84
CA TRP A 34 -16.95 -12.45 7.25
C TRP A 34 -17.20 -12.62 8.74
N THR A 35 -16.99 -13.83 9.28
CA THR A 35 -17.14 -14.12 10.71
C THR A 35 -16.18 -13.27 11.55
N LEU A 36 -14.90 -13.28 11.20
CA LEU A 36 -13.87 -12.49 11.89
C LEU A 36 -14.10 -10.98 11.73
N GLY A 37 -14.54 -10.52 10.56
CA GLY A 37 -14.85 -9.12 10.28
C GLY A 37 -16.07 -8.61 11.04
N LEU A 38 -17.10 -9.44 11.21
CA LEU A 38 -18.26 -9.14 12.05
C LEU A 38 -17.84 -9.07 13.53
N ALA A 39 -17.10 -10.07 14.02
CA ALA A 39 -16.57 -10.06 15.38
C ALA A 39 -15.69 -8.82 15.65
N TRP A 40 -14.86 -8.43 14.68
CA TRP A 40 -14.04 -7.23 14.75
C TRP A 40 -14.88 -5.95 14.82
N SER A 41 -15.96 -5.88 14.06
CA SER A 41 -16.85 -4.70 14.01
C SER A 41 -17.69 -4.54 15.28
N LEU A 42 -17.97 -5.66 15.98
CA LEU A 42 -18.74 -5.71 17.22
C LEU A 42 -17.88 -5.56 18.49
N MET A 43 -16.57 -5.31 18.37
CA MET A 43 -15.74 -5.04 19.54
C MET A 43 -16.21 -3.77 20.29
N PRO A 44 -16.28 -3.76 21.64
CA PRO A 44 -16.84 -2.64 22.40
C PRO A 44 -16.24 -1.27 22.08
N SER A 45 -14.92 -1.22 21.82
CA SER A 45 -14.22 0.01 21.43
C SER A 45 -14.66 0.60 20.08
N ARG A 46 -15.41 -0.14 19.27
CA ARG A 46 -15.87 0.28 17.94
C ARG A 46 -17.37 0.55 17.86
N ILE A 47 -18.14 0.01 18.80
CA ILE A 47 -19.60 0.22 18.87
C ILE A 47 -19.93 1.70 19.05
N GLY A 48 -19.09 2.45 19.79
CA GLY A 48 -19.27 3.89 20.00
C GLY A 48 -19.28 4.74 18.72
N GLY A 49 -18.68 4.26 17.62
CA GLY A 49 -18.68 4.94 16.32
C GLY A 49 -19.89 4.64 15.44
N LEU A 50 -20.78 3.71 15.84
CA LEU A 50 -21.93 3.29 15.02
C LEU A 50 -22.93 4.42 14.73
N PRO A 51 -23.28 5.32 15.67
CA PRO A 51 -24.20 6.42 15.36
C PRO A 51 -23.68 7.35 14.26
N ALA A 52 -22.38 7.68 14.30
CA ALA A 52 -21.74 8.52 13.29
C ALA A 52 -21.65 7.79 11.93
N LEU A 53 -21.34 6.49 11.94
CA LEU A 53 -21.38 5.67 10.73
C LEU A 53 -22.79 5.59 10.13
N TRP A 54 -23.82 5.41 10.96
CA TRP A 54 -25.22 5.38 10.51
C TRP A 54 -25.63 6.70 9.86
N ARG A 55 -25.27 7.82 10.49
CA ARG A 55 -25.53 9.15 9.95
C ARG A 55 -24.82 9.34 8.61
N LEU A 56 -23.54 8.97 8.51
CA LEU A 56 -22.78 9.03 7.25
C LEU A 56 -23.44 8.21 6.14
N CYS A 57 -23.82 6.95 6.43
CA CYS A 57 -24.50 6.10 5.46
C CYS A 57 -25.84 6.70 5.01
N PHE A 58 -26.58 7.32 5.93
CA PHE A 58 -27.86 7.96 5.63
C PHE A 58 -27.68 9.23 4.77
N ASP A 59 -26.71 10.08 5.13
CA ASP A 59 -26.38 11.29 4.38
C ASP A 59 -25.93 10.97 2.95
N GLU A 60 -25.09 9.94 2.77
CA GLU A 60 -24.64 9.50 1.44
C GLU A 60 -25.74 8.80 0.62
N LEU A 61 -26.67 8.08 1.27
CA LEU A 61 -27.82 7.49 0.57
C LEU A 61 -28.72 8.56 -0.06
N LEU A 62 -28.80 9.73 0.57
CA LEU A 62 -29.59 10.88 0.11
C LEU A 62 -28.81 11.83 -0.80
N ALA A 63 -27.49 11.66 -0.91
CA ALA A 63 -26.65 12.51 -1.74
C ALA A 63 -26.87 12.19 -3.23
N PRO A 64 -27.07 13.21 -4.09
CA PRO A 64 -27.33 13.01 -5.52
C PRO A 64 -26.06 12.65 -6.31
N ASP A 65 -24.86 12.83 -5.75
CA ASP A 65 -23.59 12.56 -6.41
C ASP A 65 -22.67 11.61 -5.62
N TYR A 66 -22.10 10.62 -6.32
CA TYR A 66 -21.09 9.71 -5.76
C TYR A 66 -19.68 10.33 -5.78
N ALA A 67 -19.58 11.62 -5.49
CA ALA A 67 -18.30 12.33 -5.48
C ALA A 67 -17.40 11.83 -4.34
N LEU A 68 -16.08 11.91 -4.53
CA LEU A 68 -15.13 11.57 -3.47
C LEU A 68 -15.29 12.52 -2.28
N PRO A 69 -15.32 12.00 -1.03
CA PRO A 69 -15.54 12.81 0.17
C PRO A 69 -14.39 13.79 0.42
N ASP A 70 -14.68 14.87 1.14
CA ASP A 70 -13.66 15.80 1.63
C ASP A 70 -12.86 15.16 2.78
N PRO A 71 -11.54 14.91 2.62
CA PRO A 71 -10.73 14.30 3.67
C PRO A 71 -10.67 15.14 4.96
N GLU A 72 -10.84 16.47 4.89
CA GLU A 72 -10.86 17.33 6.08
C GLU A 72 -12.10 17.12 6.94
N ARG A 73 -13.20 16.64 6.34
CA ARG A 73 -14.46 16.33 7.03
C ARG A 73 -14.52 14.92 7.59
N ALA A 74 -13.45 14.13 7.47
CA ALA A 74 -13.44 12.77 8.00
C ALA A 74 -13.67 12.77 9.52
N LEU A 75 -14.50 11.84 9.96
CA LEU A 75 -15.02 11.73 11.33
C LEU A 75 -13.91 11.58 12.37
N GLU A 76 -14.16 12.09 13.57
CA GLU A 76 -13.29 11.86 14.73
C GLU A 76 -13.50 10.46 15.34
N ASN A 77 -14.71 9.92 15.20
CA ASN A 77 -15.07 8.59 15.70
C ASN A 77 -15.99 7.86 14.70
N PRO A 78 -15.52 6.79 14.03
CA PRO A 78 -14.16 6.27 14.06
C PRO A 78 -13.16 7.24 13.39
N PRO A 79 -11.93 7.38 13.92
CA PRO A 79 -11.00 8.42 13.49
C PRO A 79 -10.58 8.22 12.04
N GLY A 80 -10.86 9.22 11.22
CA GLY A 80 -10.49 9.28 9.81
C GLY A 80 -11.47 8.65 8.84
N LEU A 81 -12.64 8.18 9.26
CA LEU A 81 -13.65 7.69 8.32
C LEU A 81 -14.22 8.87 7.52
N ALA A 82 -14.01 8.88 6.21
CA ALA A 82 -14.37 10.00 5.33
C ALA A 82 -15.64 9.77 4.52
N GLY A 83 -15.95 8.52 4.15
CA GLY A 83 -17.12 8.20 3.33
C GLY A 83 -17.21 6.72 2.95
N ILE A 84 -18.24 6.33 2.22
CA ILE A 84 -18.37 4.99 1.63
C ILE A 84 -17.80 4.96 0.21
N VAL A 85 -17.21 3.82 -0.16
CA VAL A 85 -16.76 3.57 -1.53
C VAL A 85 -17.92 3.02 -2.36
N HIS A 86 -18.54 3.88 -3.17
CA HIS A 86 -19.60 3.49 -4.11
C HIS A 86 -19.04 2.81 -5.36
N ASP A 87 -17.96 3.37 -5.90
CA ASP A 87 -17.24 2.84 -7.05
C ASP A 87 -15.76 2.58 -6.68
N LEU A 88 -15.23 1.45 -7.14
CA LEU A 88 -13.83 1.08 -6.99
C LEU A 88 -13.24 0.75 -8.37
N THR A 89 -13.36 1.69 -9.29
CA THR A 89 -12.61 1.68 -10.56
C THR A 89 -11.23 2.30 -10.38
N LEU A 90 -10.32 2.01 -11.31
CA LEU A 90 -8.98 2.60 -11.32
C LEU A 90 -9.01 4.15 -11.30
N PRO A 91 -9.79 4.87 -12.14
CA PRO A 91 -9.84 6.33 -12.08
C PRO A 91 -10.26 6.86 -10.71
N THR A 92 -11.28 6.25 -10.10
CA THR A 92 -11.76 6.63 -8.75
C THR A 92 -10.68 6.37 -7.70
N LEU A 93 -9.98 5.23 -7.78
CA LEU A 93 -8.85 4.92 -6.90
C LEU A 93 -7.75 5.99 -7.02
N LEU A 94 -7.27 6.28 -8.22
CA LEU A 94 -6.20 7.27 -8.42
C LEU A 94 -6.62 8.67 -7.94
N ALA A 95 -7.86 9.08 -8.20
CA ALA A 95 -8.41 10.34 -7.73
C ALA A 95 -8.48 10.40 -6.19
N ALA A 96 -8.82 9.29 -5.52
CA ALA A 96 -8.85 9.20 -4.07
C ALA A 96 -7.44 9.38 -3.46
N TYR A 97 -6.43 8.69 -4.01
CA TYR A 97 -5.05 8.80 -3.54
C TYR A 97 -4.49 10.22 -3.70
N ARG A 98 -4.80 10.88 -4.82
CA ARG A 98 -4.43 12.28 -5.04
C ARG A 98 -5.08 13.26 -4.06
N ARG A 99 -6.16 12.84 -3.39
CA ARG A 99 -6.87 13.59 -2.35
C ARG A 99 -6.55 13.11 -0.93
N GLY A 100 -5.63 12.16 -0.76
CA GLY A 100 -5.22 11.66 0.56
C GLY A 100 -6.16 10.60 1.16
N LEU A 101 -7.09 10.10 0.37
CA LEU A 101 -8.01 9.03 0.74
C LEU A 101 -7.42 7.67 0.37
N TYR A 102 -7.69 6.65 1.17
CA TYR A 102 -7.43 5.26 0.81
C TYR A 102 -8.63 4.36 1.15
N PRO A 103 -8.89 3.31 0.36
CA PRO A 103 -9.99 2.40 0.61
C PRO A 103 -9.58 1.35 1.64
N TRP A 104 -10.41 1.13 2.67
CA TRP A 104 -10.16 0.08 3.65
C TRP A 104 -11.43 -0.43 4.31
N ALA A 105 -11.60 -1.75 4.34
CA ALA A 105 -12.57 -2.45 5.17
C ALA A 105 -12.26 -3.95 5.21
N HIS A 106 -12.51 -4.60 6.34
CA HIS A 106 -12.43 -6.06 6.43
C HIS A 106 -13.61 -6.78 5.75
N ILE A 107 -14.79 -6.16 5.84
CA ILE A 107 -16.05 -6.62 5.25
C ILE A 107 -16.78 -5.43 4.64
N ALA A 108 -17.73 -5.69 3.75
CA ALA A 108 -18.52 -4.63 3.13
C ALA A 108 -19.33 -3.83 4.18
N PRO A 109 -19.62 -2.53 3.91
CA PRO A 109 -19.17 -1.76 2.75
C PRO A 109 -17.71 -1.30 2.88
N LEU A 110 -17.04 -1.12 1.73
CA LEU A 110 -15.71 -0.52 1.65
C LEU A 110 -15.80 0.98 1.96
N LYS A 111 -14.81 1.54 2.66
CA LYS A 111 -14.85 2.91 3.18
C LYS A 111 -13.61 3.70 2.76
N TRP A 112 -13.77 4.99 2.54
CA TRP A 112 -12.67 5.94 2.37
C TRP A 112 -12.16 6.39 3.73
N TRP A 113 -10.85 6.41 3.90
CA TRP A 113 -10.19 6.84 5.12
C TRP A 113 -9.16 7.94 4.88
N SER A 114 -9.10 8.89 5.81
CA SER A 114 -8.07 9.90 5.96
C SER A 114 -7.85 10.18 7.46
N PRO A 115 -6.96 9.44 8.13
CA PRO A 115 -6.75 9.53 9.57
C PRO A 115 -6.30 10.93 10.02
N PRO A 116 -6.63 11.33 11.26
CA PRO A 116 -6.26 12.65 11.79
C PRO A 116 -4.75 12.83 11.95
N GLN A 117 -4.03 11.73 12.18
CA GLN A 117 -2.57 11.63 12.15
C GLN A 117 -2.17 10.72 11.00
N ARG A 118 -1.31 11.23 10.09
CA ARG A 118 -0.81 10.47 8.95
C ARG A 118 0.63 10.05 9.20
N SER A 119 0.91 8.77 9.09
CA SER A 119 2.27 8.23 9.18
C SER A 119 3.03 8.48 7.87
N VAL A 120 4.14 9.20 7.94
CA VAL A 120 4.94 9.58 6.78
C VAL A 120 6.42 9.38 7.07
N LEU A 121 7.15 8.76 6.13
CA LEU A 121 8.61 8.76 6.11
C LEU A 121 9.08 9.87 5.18
N PHE A 122 9.65 10.91 5.76
CA PHE A 122 10.51 11.83 5.03
C PHE A 122 11.88 11.18 4.90
N PHE A 123 12.43 11.12 3.68
CA PHE A 123 13.66 10.36 3.44
C PHE A 123 14.85 10.86 4.26
N LYS A 124 14.89 12.17 4.58
CA LYS A 124 15.86 12.76 5.52
C LYS A 124 15.89 12.12 6.91
N ASN A 125 14.81 11.44 7.30
CA ASN A 125 14.63 10.82 8.61
C ASN A 125 14.83 9.30 8.60
N VAL A 126 15.23 8.70 7.47
CA VAL A 126 15.33 7.24 7.39
C VAL A 126 16.31 6.71 8.44
N HIS A 127 15.94 5.60 9.07
CA HIS A 127 16.79 4.91 10.02
C HIS A 127 17.03 3.46 9.59
N ILE A 128 18.29 3.14 9.30
CA ILE A 128 18.74 1.77 9.03
C ILE A 128 19.52 1.29 10.24
N SER A 129 18.94 0.35 11.00
CA SER A 129 19.64 -0.21 12.16
C SER A 129 20.94 -0.93 11.73
N ASN A 130 21.97 -0.91 12.57
CA ASN A 130 23.25 -1.59 12.31
C ASN A 130 23.07 -3.08 11.97
N ASN A 131 22.12 -3.76 12.63
CA ASN A 131 21.81 -5.15 12.35
C ASN A 131 21.19 -5.37 10.97
N LEU A 132 20.29 -4.47 10.54
CA LEU A 132 19.70 -4.52 9.21
C LEU A 132 20.75 -4.22 8.14
N ALA A 133 21.55 -3.17 8.32
CA ALA A 133 22.63 -2.82 7.40
C ALA A 133 23.63 -3.98 7.25
N ARG A 134 24.04 -4.61 8.36
CA ARG A 134 24.89 -5.80 8.32
C ARG A 134 24.24 -6.94 7.55
N LEU A 135 22.95 -7.21 7.75
CA LEU A 135 22.23 -8.27 7.05
C LEU A 135 22.15 -8.02 5.53
N MET A 136 21.96 -6.76 5.12
CA MET A 136 21.92 -6.37 3.70
C MET A 136 23.24 -6.67 2.98
N ARG A 137 24.38 -6.62 3.68
CA ARG A 137 25.72 -6.89 3.13
C ARG A 137 26.14 -8.36 3.13
N GLN A 138 25.25 -9.27 3.51
CA GLN A 138 25.58 -10.71 3.57
C GLN A 138 25.29 -11.45 2.26
N ASP A 139 24.82 -10.75 1.21
CA ASP A 139 24.45 -11.32 -0.10
C ASP A 139 23.40 -12.47 -0.02
N ARG A 140 22.63 -12.50 1.06
CA ARG A 140 21.61 -13.54 1.32
C ARG A 140 20.28 -13.28 0.63
N TYR A 141 20.09 -12.05 0.16
CA TYR A 141 18.84 -11.57 -0.39
C TYR A 141 19.07 -10.83 -1.69
N THR A 142 18.10 -10.92 -2.59
CA THR A 142 18.01 -10.07 -3.78
C THR A 142 16.70 -9.31 -3.71
N VAL A 143 16.75 -8.01 -3.99
CA VAL A 143 15.55 -7.17 -4.09
C VAL A 143 15.28 -6.88 -5.57
N THR A 144 14.04 -7.03 -5.99
CA THR A 144 13.57 -6.57 -7.31
C THR A 144 12.38 -5.65 -7.15
N PHE A 145 12.07 -4.87 -8.19
CA PHE A 145 10.85 -4.11 -8.30
C PHE A 145 10.03 -4.61 -9.48
N ASP A 146 8.71 -4.54 -9.34
CA ASP A 146 7.72 -4.83 -10.39
C ASP A 146 7.91 -6.18 -11.10
N ARG A 147 8.62 -7.13 -10.48
CA ARG A 147 8.94 -8.43 -11.10
C ARG A 147 7.79 -9.42 -10.96
N ASP A 148 7.10 -9.40 -9.82
CA ASP A 148 6.04 -10.35 -9.52
C ASP A 148 4.94 -9.74 -8.63
N PHE A 149 4.27 -8.72 -9.16
CA PHE A 149 3.23 -7.97 -8.45
C PHE A 149 2.09 -8.88 -7.96
N GLU A 150 1.65 -9.83 -8.78
CA GLU A 150 0.57 -10.76 -8.43
C GLU A 150 0.93 -11.62 -7.21
N ALA A 151 2.15 -12.14 -7.14
CA ALA A 151 2.60 -12.90 -5.97
C ALA A 151 2.73 -12.00 -4.73
N VAL A 152 3.18 -10.75 -4.89
CA VAL A 152 3.31 -9.80 -3.78
C VAL A 152 1.96 -9.43 -3.17
N ILE A 153 0.97 -9.06 -3.99
CA ILE A 153 -0.35 -8.68 -3.47
C ILE A 153 -1.10 -9.88 -2.87
N ALA A 154 -0.94 -11.08 -3.47
CA ALA A 154 -1.44 -12.32 -2.89
C ALA A 154 -0.75 -12.65 -1.56
N GLY A 155 0.58 -12.51 -1.48
CA GLY A 155 1.35 -12.68 -0.24
C GLY A 155 0.94 -11.70 0.86
N CYS A 156 0.62 -10.45 0.50
CA CYS A 156 0.09 -9.45 1.42
C CYS A 156 -1.28 -9.82 1.98
N ALA A 157 -2.13 -10.45 1.17
CA ALA A 157 -3.45 -10.90 1.57
C ALA A 157 -3.46 -12.21 2.35
N GLY A 158 -2.39 -13.01 2.24
CA GLY A 158 -2.27 -14.34 2.82
C GLY A 158 -2.28 -14.41 4.35
N ARG A 159 -2.33 -15.64 4.88
CA ARG A 159 -2.29 -15.93 6.32
C ARG A 159 -0.95 -15.49 6.92
N ARG A 160 -1.01 -14.92 8.13
CA ARG A 160 0.18 -14.52 8.90
C ARG A 160 0.28 -15.40 10.12
N GLN A 161 1.47 -15.96 10.36
CA GLN A 161 1.71 -16.80 11.53
C GLN A 161 1.37 -16.04 12.82
N GLY A 162 0.67 -16.70 13.74
CA GLY A 162 0.26 -16.13 15.02
C GLY A 162 -0.84 -15.06 14.94
N ARG A 163 -1.53 -14.91 13.81
CA ARG A 163 -2.66 -13.98 13.65
C ARG A 163 -3.86 -14.66 13.01
N TRP A 164 -5.05 -14.24 13.41
CA TRP A 164 -6.28 -14.58 12.71
C TRP A 164 -6.21 -14.11 11.25
N HIS A 165 -6.78 -14.90 10.34
CA HIS A 165 -6.78 -14.59 8.92
C HIS A 165 -7.87 -13.55 8.59
N LEU A 166 -7.65 -12.31 9.01
CA LEU A 166 -8.55 -11.19 8.74
C LEU A 166 -7.85 -10.16 7.84
N THR A 167 -7.95 -10.38 6.53
CA THR A 167 -7.41 -9.46 5.51
C THR A 167 -8.48 -8.51 4.97
N TRP A 168 -8.07 -7.30 4.59
CA TRP A 168 -8.89 -6.35 3.82
C TRP A 168 -8.63 -6.46 2.31
N ILE A 169 -7.55 -7.16 1.91
CA ILE A 169 -7.11 -7.32 0.53
C ILE A 169 -7.90 -8.48 -0.09
N THR A 170 -9.16 -8.20 -0.43
CA THR A 170 -10.07 -9.15 -1.09
C THR A 170 -9.72 -9.30 -2.58
N PRO A 171 -10.26 -10.31 -3.29
CA PRO A 171 -10.13 -10.41 -4.75
C PRO A 171 -10.48 -9.13 -5.52
N ARG A 172 -11.48 -8.38 -5.05
CA ARG A 172 -11.87 -7.09 -5.66
C ARG A 172 -10.77 -6.04 -5.51
N ILE A 173 -10.14 -5.97 -4.34
CA ILE A 173 -8.99 -5.08 -4.08
C ILE A 173 -7.80 -5.51 -4.95
N MET A 174 -7.48 -6.81 -4.98
CA MET A 174 -6.37 -7.31 -5.80
C MET A 174 -6.49 -6.91 -7.27
N ARG A 175 -7.69 -7.03 -7.84
CA ARG A 175 -7.97 -6.66 -9.23
C ARG A 175 -7.71 -5.18 -9.51
N VAL A 176 -8.26 -4.26 -8.72
CA VAL A 176 -8.09 -2.82 -8.98
C VAL A 176 -6.62 -2.37 -8.82
N TYR A 177 -5.86 -2.98 -7.91
CA TYR A 177 -4.43 -2.69 -7.78
C TYR A 177 -3.59 -3.34 -8.88
N ALA A 178 -3.99 -4.49 -9.41
CA ALA A 178 -3.35 -5.09 -10.58
C ALA A 178 -3.62 -4.25 -11.85
N GLU A 179 -4.83 -3.70 -11.99
CA GLU A 179 -5.13 -2.70 -13.03
C GLU A 179 -4.25 -1.44 -12.86
N ALA A 180 -4.09 -0.95 -11.63
CA ALA A 180 -3.18 0.16 -11.35
C ALA A 180 -1.72 -0.18 -11.68
N PHE A 181 -1.28 -1.41 -11.45
CA PHE A 181 0.06 -1.89 -11.81
C PHE A 181 0.25 -1.95 -13.32
N ASP A 182 -0.74 -2.44 -14.07
CA ASP A 182 -0.68 -2.46 -15.54
C ASP A 182 -0.68 -1.06 -16.14
N ALA A 183 -1.39 -0.13 -15.51
CA ALA A 183 -1.38 1.29 -15.87
C ALA A 183 -0.10 2.03 -15.43
N GLY A 184 0.83 1.37 -14.71
CA GLY A 184 2.09 1.95 -14.28
C GLY A 184 1.97 2.94 -13.12
N HIS A 185 0.94 2.79 -12.28
CA HIS A 185 0.70 3.60 -11.08
C HIS A 185 0.97 2.85 -9.77
N ALA A 186 0.69 1.54 -9.74
CA ALA A 186 1.05 0.70 -8.61
C ALA A 186 2.39 0.01 -8.88
N HIS A 187 3.17 -0.18 -7.82
CA HIS A 187 4.50 -0.79 -7.88
C HIS A 187 4.70 -1.75 -6.72
N SER A 188 5.49 -2.79 -6.95
CA SER A 188 5.88 -3.76 -5.93
C SER A 188 7.39 -3.78 -5.72
N PHE A 189 7.78 -4.20 -4.52
CA PHE A 189 9.11 -4.73 -4.26
C PHE A 189 9.00 -6.20 -3.84
N GLU A 190 9.94 -7.00 -4.33
CA GLU A 190 10.07 -8.40 -4.00
C GLU A 190 11.41 -8.64 -3.31
N VAL A 191 11.42 -9.51 -2.30
CA VAL A 191 12.65 -9.95 -1.62
C VAL A 191 12.79 -11.44 -1.80
N TRP A 192 13.84 -11.84 -2.50
CA TRP A 192 14.18 -13.22 -2.83
C TRP A 192 15.33 -13.69 -1.94
N ASN A 193 15.28 -14.91 -1.42
CA ASN A 193 16.44 -15.50 -0.75
C ASN A 193 17.39 -16.15 -1.77
N GLU A 194 18.55 -16.65 -1.30
CA GLU A 194 19.57 -17.33 -2.12
C GLU A 194 19.00 -18.49 -2.96
N ALA A 195 17.97 -19.18 -2.48
CA ALA A 195 17.31 -20.27 -3.20
C ALA A 195 16.33 -19.77 -4.29
N GLY A 196 16.24 -18.45 -4.51
CA GLY A 196 15.33 -17.83 -5.47
C GLY A 196 13.86 -17.83 -5.03
N LYS A 197 13.57 -18.03 -3.74
CA LYS A 197 12.19 -18.02 -3.22
C LYS A 197 11.78 -16.62 -2.78
N LEU A 198 10.54 -16.23 -3.09
CA LEU A 198 9.94 -14.99 -2.60
C LEU A 198 9.67 -15.11 -1.09
N VAL A 199 10.40 -14.35 -0.28
CA VAL A 199 10.36 -14.43 1.19
C VAL A 199 9.89 -13.14 1.84
N GLY A 200 9.60 -12.13 1.06
CA GLY A 200 8.95 -10.91 1.49
C GLY A 200 8.65 -10.01 0.31
N GLY A 201 7.85 -9.00 0.56
CA GLY A 201 7.52 -8.02 -0.45
C GLY A 201 6.47 -7.05 0.05
N GLY A 202 6.20 -6.05 -0.76
CA GLY A 202 5.15 -5.08 -0.50
C GLY A 202 4.83 -4.30 -1.76
N TYR A 203 3.70 -3.62 -1.73
CA TYR A 203 3.24 -2.81 -2.85
C TYR A 203 2.71 -1.47 -2.39
N GLY A 204 2.65 -0.53 -3.31
CA GLY A 204 2.16 0.81 -3.08
C GLY A 204 1.73 1.49 -4.38
N LEU A 205 1.30 2.74 -4.26
CA LEU A 205 0.80 3.54 -5.37
C LEU A 205 1.54 4.87 -5.45
N ALA A 206 2.03 5.20 -6.65
CA ALA A 206 2.66 6.48 -6.94
C ALA A 206 1.60 7.51 -7.39
N SER A 207 1.64 8.70 -6.80
CA SER A 207 0.79 9.84 -7.13
C SER A 207 1.63 11.11 -7.17
N GLY A 208 2.12 11.45 -8.37
CA GLY A 208 3.17 12.46 -8.53
C GLY A 208 4.43 12.05 -7.77
N ALA A 209 4.99 12.97 -6.99
CA ALA A 209 6.14 12.72 -6.11
C ALA A 209 5.75 12.20 -4.71
N SER A 210 4.54 11.65 -4.53
CA SER A 210 4.11 10.96 -3.31
C SER A 210 3.97 9.47 -3.58
N PHE A 211 4.56 8.62 -2.74
CA PHE A 211 4.35 7.18 -2.79
C PHE A 211 3.56 6.74 -1.56
N THR A 212 2.45 6.04 -1.74
CA THR A 212 1.67 5.49 -0.63
C THR A 212 1.90 3.99 -0.54
N SER A 213 2.51 3.54 0.56
CA SER A 213 2.68 2.11 0.86
C SER A 213 1.34 1.48 1.25
N GLU A 214 0.94 0.40 0.58
CA GLU A 214 -0.32 -0.32 0.85
C GLU A 214 -0.19 -1.37 1.93
N SER A 215 0.59 -2.40 1.61
CA SER A 215 0.80 -3.53 2.48
C SER A 215 2.13 -4.19 2.14
N GLN A 216 2.62 -4.96 3.11
CA GLN A 216 3.79 -5.79 2.96
C GLN A 216 3.60 -7.10 3.73
N PHE A 217 4.41 -8.09 3.38
CA PHE A 217 4.52 -9.37 4.07
C PHE A 217 5.99 -9.78 4.19
N ALA A 218 6.25 -10.66 5.15
CA ALA A 218 7.55 -11.27 5.36
C ALA A 218 7.32 -12.73 5.80
N LEU A 219 7.97 -13.65 5.10
CA LEU A 219 8.08 -15.08 5.44
C LEU A 219 9.41 -15.37 6.13
N GLU A 220 10.43 -14.56 5.89
CA GLU A 220 11.68 -14.55 6.64
C GLU A 220 11.86 -13.26 7.45
N SER A 221 12.54 -13.37 8.59
CA SER A 221 12.86 -12.23 9.45
C SER A 221 13.60 -11.14 8.67
N ASN A 222 13.18 -9.87 8.85
CA ASN A 222 13.71 -8.69 8.16
C ASN A 222 13.41 -8.57 6.66
N ALA A 223 12.85 -9.57 5.98
CA ALA A 223 12.67 -9.51 4.53
C ALA A 223 11.90 -8.24 4.09
N SER A 224 10.74 -7.94 4.71
CA SER A 224 9.99 -6.73 4.36
C SER A 224 10.73 -5.43 4.71
N ARG A 225 11.57 -5.42 5.76
CA ARG A 225 12.38 -4.25 6.12
C ARG A 225 13.48 -3.99 5.10
N ILE A 226 14.15 -5.04 4.62
CA ILE A 226 15.15 -4.94 3.55
C ILE A 226 14.51 -4.33 2.30
N GLY A 227 13.41 -4.91 1.82
CA GLY A 227 12.73 -4.42 0.62
C GLY A 227 12.21 -2.99 0.76
N MET A 228 11.64 -2.64 1.91
CA MET A 228 11.19 -1.27 2.20
C MET A 228 12.35 -0.27 2.29
N THR A 229 13.51 -0.65 2.85
CA THR A 229 14.70 0.22 2.87
C THR A 229 15.20 0.48 1.45
N VAL A 230 15.29 -0.55 0.61
CA VAL A 230 15.69 -0.40 -0.81
C VAL A 230 14.69 0.46 -1.57
N LEU A 231 13.39 0.25 -1.37
CA LEU A 231 12.35 1.09 -1.95
C LEU A 231 12.54 2.57 -1.58
N ASN A 232 12.67 2.88 -0.28
CA ASN A 232 12.78 4.27 0.17
C ASN A 232 14.06 4.95 -0.33
N TRP A 233 15.16 4.22 -0.47
CA TRP A 233 16.37 4.74 -1.10
C TRP A 233 16.08 5.19 -2.53
N HIS A 234 15.41 4.36 -3.33
CA HIS A 234 15.08 4.68 -4.71
C HIS A 234 14.08 5.83 -4.81
N LEU A 235 13.06 5.85 -3.95
CA LEU A 235 12.09 6.95 -3.92
C LEU A 235 12.79 8.30 -3.68
N ASP A 236 13.74 8.37 -2.75
CA ASP A 236 14.54 9.57 -2.49
C ASP A 236 15.33 10.00 -3.75
N HIS A 237 16.05 9.06 -4.37
CA HIS A 237 16.88 9.33 -5.55
C HIS A 237 16.06 9.63 -6.81
N TRP A 238 14.81 9.18 -6.88
CA TRP A 238 13.86 9.51 -7.95
C TRP A 238 13.09 10.81 -7.70
N GLY A 239 13.38 11.53 -6.61
CA GLY A 239 12.80 12.83 -6.31
C GLY A 239 11.38 12.78 -5.71
N PHE A 240 10.96 11.64 -5.17
CA PHE A 240 9.77 11.60 -4.32
C PHE A 240 10.02 12.47 -3.08
N ARG A 241 8.94 13.02 -2.49
CA ARG A 241 9.02 13.86 -1.30
C ARG A 241 8.96 13.06 -0.01
N TYR A 242 8.20 11.97 -0.02
CA TYR A 242 8.00 11.10 1.12
C TYR A 242 7.34 9.78 0.71
N ASN A 243 7.36 8.83 1.65
CA ASN A 243 6.54 7.63 1.62
C ASN A 243 5.41 7.71 2.68
N ASP A 244 4.16 7.65 2.23
CA ASP A 244 2.95 7.64 3.06
C ASP A 244 2.65 6.22 3.54
N GLY A 245 2.80 6.00 4.85
CA GLY A 245 2.49 4.73 5.52
C GLY A 245 1.05 4.64 6.04
N LYS A 246 0.21 5.66 5.81
CA LYS A 246 -1.16 5.81 6.31
C LYS A 246 -1.26 5.91 7.82
N LEU A 247 -1.18 4.76 8.48
CA LEU A 247 -1.29 4.60 9.93
C LEU A 247 0.04 4.12 10.49
N ILE A 248 0.42 4.65 11.65
CA ILE A 248 1.68 4.24 12.26
C ILE A 248 1.55 2.84 12.87
N GLY A 249 2.64 2.09 12.77
CA GLY A 249 2.83 0.83 13.48
C GLY A 249 4.21 0.83 14.13
N PRO A 250 4.43 0.06 15.22
CA PRO A 250 5.70 0.08 15.96
C PRO A 250 6.92 -0.24 15.08
N LEU A 251 6.74 -1.11 14.08
CA LEU A 251 7.80 -1.46 13.13
C LEU A 251 8.21 -0.29 12.22
N TRP A 252 7.29 0.61 11.90
CA TRP A 252 7.51 1.74 10.99
C TRP A 252 8.27 2.87 11.68
N GLN A 253 8.00 3.12 12.97
CA GLN A 253 8.71 4.12 13.77
C GLN A 253 10.22 3.88 13.77
N ASN A 254 10.63 2.62 13.92
CA ASN A 254 12.04 2.23 13.90
C ASN A 254 12.73 2.44 12.55
N MET A 255 11.99 2.70 11.46
CA MET A 255 12.56 3.02 10.14
C MET A 255 12.56 4.52 9.84
N GLY A 256 12.06 5.36 10.75
CA GLY A 256 12.01 6.81 10.59
C GLY A 256 10.63 7.37 10.22
N PHE A 257 9.58 6.53 10.13
CA PHE A 257 8.22 7.03 9.94
C PHE A 257 7.79 7.83 11.17
N ARG A 258 7.13 8.96 10.95
CA ARG A 258 6.56 9.81 12.00
C ARG A 258 5.14 10.20 11.65
N GLU A 259 4.34 10.50 12.67
CA GLU A 259 3.01 11.06 12.46
C GLU A 259 3.08 12.56 12.22
N ILE A 260 2.26 13.04 11.29
CA ILE A 260 1.98 14.46 11.07
C ILE A 260 0.46 14.68 11.04
N PRO A 261 -0.04 15.86 11.42
CA PRO A 261 -1.45 16.20 11.30
C PRO A 261 -1.95 16.02 9.86
N ARG A 262 -3.18 15.52 9.71
CA ARG A 262 -3.87 15.38 8.42
C ARG A 262 -3.79 16.62 7.56
N ARG A 263 -3.99 17.80 8.14
CA ARG A 263 -3.94 19.09 7.43
C ARG A 263 -2.56 19.30 6.79
N ASP A 264 -1.49 19.06 7.54
CA ASP A 264 -0.12 19.21 7.06
C ASP A 264 0.20 18.17 5.97
N PHE A 265 -0.30 16.94 6.13
CA PHE A 265 -0.20 15.91 5.08
C PHE A 265 -0.91 16.32 3.80
N LEU A 266 -2.16 16.79 3.88
CA LEU A 266 -2.95 17.17 2.71
C LEU A 266 -2.32 18.37 1.98
N ALA A 267 -1.77 19.34 2.71
CA ALA A 267 -1.03 20.46 2.12
C ALA A 267 0.19 19.98 1.33
N ARG A 268 1.01 19.10 1.93
CA ARG A 268 2.18 18.50 1.27
C ARG A 268 1.80 17.62 0.09
N LEU A 269 0.70 16.88 0.20
CA LEU A 269 0.18 16.05 -0.88
C LEU A 269 -0.26 16.88 -2.07
N ALA A 270 -0.98 17.99 -1.84
CA ALA A 270 -1.42 18.90 -2.91
C ALA A 270 -0.24 19.43 -3.74
N GLU A 271 0.93 19.61 -3.14
CA GLU A 271 2.17 19.93 -3.84
C GLU A 271 2.76 18.72 -4.57
N ALA A 272 2.93 17.59 -3.87
CA ALA A 272 3.56 16.40 -4.39
C ALA A 272 2.84 15.83 -5.63
N VAL A 273 1.50 15.85 -5.66
CA VAL A 273 0.71 15.29 -6.77
C VAL A 273 0.75 16.13 -8.05
N ARG A 274 1.29 17.36 -7.98
CA ARG A 274 1.55 18.23 -9.14
C ARG A 274 2.91 17.98 -9.78
N LEU A 275 3.83 17.36 -9.04
CA LEU A 275 5.13 16.95 -9.57
C LEU A 275 4.97 15.70 -10.45
N PRO A 276 5.83 15.50 -11.47
CA PRO A 276 5.76 14.32 -12.32
C PRO A 276 5.98 13.04 -11.50
N ALA A 277 5.20 12.00 -11.79
CA ALA A 277 5.40 10.68 -11.21
C ALA A 277 6.46 9.89 -12.03
N LYS A 278 7.21 9.02 -11.37
CA LYS A 278 7.98 7.98 -12.09
C LYS A 278 7.02 6.93 -12.63
N THR A 279 6.72 6.98 -13.92
CA THR A 279 5.80 6.06 -14.60
C THR A 279 6.52 4.85 -15.17
N GLY A 280 5.77 3.76 -15.41
CA GLY A 280 6.27 2.55 -16.07
C GLY A 280 6.84 1.54 -15.09
N ARG A 281 7.45 0.46 -15.60
CA ARG A 281 8.01 -0.61 -14.76
C ARG A 281 9.26 -0.12 -14.04
N TRP A 282 9.27 -0.26 -12.72
CA TRP A 282 10.42 0.07 -11.90
C TRP A 282 11.44 -1.06 -11.90
N GLN A 283 12.71 -0.68 -11.77
CA GLN A 283 13.82 -1.60 -11.60
C GLN A 283 14.71 -1.08 -10.48
N VAL A 284 15.42 -2.00 -9.84
CA VAL A 284 16.40 -1.66 -8.81
C VAL A 284 17.66 -1.14 -9.51
N GLU A 285 18.05 0.09 -9.17
CA GLU A 285 19.18 0.84 -9.72
C GLU A 285 20.40 0.83 -8.79
N ALA A 286 20.25 0.37 -7.53
CA ALA A 286 21.34 0.22 -6.56
C ALA A 286 21.26 -1.12 -5.81
N ASP A 287 22.42 -1.74 -5.59
CA ASP A 287 22.53 -2.99 -4.84
C ASP A 287 22.35 -2.81 -3.32
N LEU A 288 22.22 -3.93 -2.62
CA LEU A 288 22.01 -3.93 -1.17
C LEU A 288 23.17 -3.31 -0.40
N ASP A 289 24.41 -3.46 -0.88
CA ASP A 289 25.58 -2.90 -0.22
C ASP A 289 25.55 -1.37 -0.26
N THR A 290 25.32 -0.80 -1.44
CA THR A 290 25.15 0.65 -1.64
C THR A 290 24.04 1.21 -0.75
N VAL A 291 22.87 0.58 -0.77
CA VAL A 291 21.73 1.00 0.05
C VAL A 291 22.03 0.86 1.55
N SER A 292 22.80 -0.16 1.97
CA SER A 292 23.13 -0.38 3.38
C SER A 292 23.98 0.74 4.00
N HIS A 293 24.66 1.51 3.16
CA HIS A 293 25.48 2.67 3.53
C HIS A 293 24.73 4.00 3.39
N TRP A 294 23.44 3.97 3.05
CA TRP A 294 22.66 5.19 2.86
C TRP A 294 22.65 6.04 4.12
N GLN A 295 23.25 7.22 4.00
CA GLN A 295 23.12 8.29 4.96
C GLN A 295 22.25 9.37 4.31
N PRO A 296 21.02 9.60 4.82
CA PRO A 296 20.19 10.66 4.30
C PRO A 296 20.94 11.99 4.42
N GLN A 297 21.00 12.75 3.33
CA GLN A 297 21.63 14.06 3.37
C GLN A 297 20.83 14.98 4.31
N THR A 298 21.47 15.47 5.36
CA THR A 298 20.94 16.53 6.22
C THR A 298 21.10 17.87 5.48
N GLY A 299 20.22 18.17 4.52
CA GLY A 299 20.39 19.35 3.66
C GLY A 299 19.10 20.07 3.22
N CYS A 300 18.82 21.19 3.91
CA CYS A 300 18.03 22.38 3.55
C CYS A 300 16.49 22.30 3.33
N GLY A 301 15.75 22.87 4.29
CA GLY A 301 14.43 23.48 4.09
C GLY A 301 13.22 22.63 4.52
N ASP A 302 12.52 23.08 5.56
CA ASP A 302 11.20 22.58 5.99
C ASP A 302 10.06 23.12 5.13
#